data_AF-A0A257K7G6-F1
#
_entry.id   AF-A0A257K7G6-F1
#
_cell.length_a   1.000
_cell.length_b   1.000
_cell.length_c   1.000
_cell.angle_alpha   90.00
_cell.angle_beta   90.00
_cell.angle_gamma   90.00
#
_symmetry.space_group_name_H-M   'P 1'
#
loop_
_entity.id
_entity.type
_entity.pdbx_description
1 polymer ?
#
loop_
_entity_poly.entity_id
_entity_poly.type
_entity_poly.pdbx_seq_one_letter_code
_entity_poly.pdbx_strand_id
1 'polypeptide(L)'
;MLLSEYDERKIDLPYKMIVSLTKIELRTYSKLPAFFKFNGQIIQEIKQSNCVQFKVTGNWNLKVWYTMSLWQSEQDLLDFYRNGTHREAMKQATFFSQNMHTTRIESAQLISWKAAKKTLQSTENQPKNYKNKQ
;
A
#
# COMPACT_ATOMS: atom_id res chain seq x y z
N MET A 1 -16.13 -51.58 10.24
CA MET A 1 -14.78 -51.23 9.76
C MET A 1 -14.86 -51.14 8.25
N LEU A 2 -14.90 -49.92 7.72
CA LEU A 2 -14.44 -49.50 6.39
C LEU A 2 -14.50 -47.96 6.41
N LEU A 3 -13.33 -47.34 6.35
CA LEU A 3 -13.11 -45.89 6.38
C LEU A 3 -13.59 -45.31 5.04
N SER A 4 -14.71 -44.58 5.05
CA SER A 4 -15.16 -43.84 3.87
C SER A 4 -14.62 -42.41 3.90
N GLU A 5 -13.65 -42.18 3.03
CA GLU A 5 -13.44 -40.96 2.26
C GLU A 5 -13.33 -39.65 3.06
N TYR A 6 -12.09 -39.36 3.48
CA TYR A 6 -11.67 -38.01 3.83
C TYR A 6 -11.82 -37.11 2.60
N ASP A 7 -12.77 -36.19 2.66
CA ASP A 7 -13.03 -35.18 1.63
C ASP A 7 -12.02 -34.03 1.74
N GLU A 8 -11.06 -33.96 0.81
CA GLU A 8 -10.00 -32.93 0.73
C GLU A 8 -10.51 -31.53 0.30
N ARG A 9 -11.81 -31.24 0.39
CA ARG A 9 -12.35 -29.92 0.06
C ARG A 9 -11.95 -28.87 1.10
N LYS A 10 -10.86 -28.18 0.77
CA LYS A 10 -10.36 -26.89 1.30
C LYS A 10 -9.82 -26.95 2.72
N ILE A 11 -8.50 -27.20 2.80
CA ILE A 11 -7.68 -26.63 3.87
C ILE A 11 -8.00 -25.13 3.94
N ASP A 12 -8.55 -24.71 5.07
CA ASP A 12 -8.87 -23.31 5.40
C ASP A 12 -7.55 -22.52 5.39
N LEU A 13 -7.15 -22.02 4.22
CA LEU A 13 -5.98 -21.17 4.07
C LEU A 13 -6.28 -19.90 4.88
N PRO A 14 -5.41 -19.50 5.83
CA PRO A 14 -5.64 -18.32 6.64
C PRO A 14 -5.89 -17.14 5.71
N TYR A 15 -6.97 -16.39 5.97
CA TYR A 15 -7.36 -15.20 5.20
C TYR A 15 -6.13 -14.43 4.73
N LYS A 16 -5.86 -14.49 3.42
CA LYS A 16 -4.73 -13.79 2.79
C LYS A 16 -5.05 -12.31 2.70
N MET A 17 -4.96 -11.62 3.84
CA MET A 17 -5.03 -10.18 3.89
C MET A 17 -3.81 -9.55 3.23
N ILE A 18 -3.98 -8.34 2.73
CA ILE A 18 -2.96 -7.63 1.97
C ILE A 18 -2.54 -6.39 2.72
N VAL A 19 -1.24 -6.26 2.93
CA VAL A 19 -0.63 -5.02 3.39
C VAL A 19 -0.04 -4.29 2.18
N SER A 20 -0.58 -3.11 1.89
CA SER A 20 -0.01 -2.20 0.91
C SER A 20 0.93 -1.21 1.60
N LEU A 21 2.16 -1.12 1.09
CA LEU A 21 3.23 -0.24 1.56
C LEU A 21 3.51 0.81 0.49
N THR A 22 3.50 2.09 0.85
CA THR A 22 3.83 3.18 -0.06
C THR A 22 4.89 4.08 0.56
N LYS A 23 5.89 4.48 -0.23
CA LYS A 23 6.90 5.50 0.05
C LYS A 23 6.68 6.65 -0.92
N ILE A 24 6.66 7.88 -0.40
CA ILE A 24 6.66 9.11 -1.20
C ILE A 24 7.84 9.96 -0.77
N GLU A 25 8.63 10.38 -1.75
CA GLU A 25 9.75 11.31 -1.58
C GLU A 25 9.43 12.63 -2.29
N LEU A 26 9.57 13.76 -1.61
CA LEU A 26 9.33 15.08 -2.18
C LEU A 26 10.52 15.58 -3.00
N ARG A 27 10.22 16.28 -4.10
CA ARG A 27 11.23 16.97 -4.93
C ARG A 27 11.96 18.05 -4.14
N THR A 28 11.20 18.91 -3.48
CA THR A 28 11.71 20.07 -2.73
C THR A 28 10.80 20.39 -1.55
N TYR A 29 11.35 21.09 -0.55
CA TYR A 29 10.60 21.53 0.63
C TYR A 29 9.47 22.51 0.31
N SER A 30 9.59 23.29 -0.78
CA SER A 30 8.51 24.19 -1.22
C SER A 30 7.23 23.45 -1.62
N LYS A 31 7.28 22.13 -1.79
CA LYS A 31 6.10 21.30 -2.10
C LYS A 31 5.39 20.73 -0.86
N LEU A 32 5.89 21.03 0.34
CA LEU A 32 5.28 20.59 1.60
C LEU A 32 3.77 20.92 1.69
N PRO A 33 3.29 22.14 1.37
CA PRO A 33 1.87 22.45 1.47
C PRO A 33 1.01 21.59 0.54
N ALA A 34 1.47 21.39 -0.71
CA ALA A 34 0.78 20.54 -1.67
C ALA A 34 0.74 19.07 -1.20
N PHE A 35 1.86 18.59 -0.65
CA PHE A 35 1.94 17.26 -0.06
C PHE A 35 0.98 17.08 1.11
N PHE A 36 0.90 18.03 2.05
CA PHE A 36 0.01 17.90 3.20
C PHE A 36 -1.47 17.91 2.80
N LYS A 37 -1.84 18.73 1.81
CA LYS A 37 -3.18 18.70 1.22
C LYS A 37 -3.51 17.32 0.64
N PHE A 38 -2.61 16.79 -0.20
CA PHE A 38 -2.75 15.44 -0.76
C PHE A 38 -2.84 14.36 0.33
N ASN A 39 -1.94 14.39 1.31
CA ASN A 39 -1.89 13.40 2.38
C ASN A 39 -3.17 13.43 3.23
N GLY A 40 -3.73 14.62 3.48
CA GLY A 40 -5.04 14.77 4.13
C GLY A 40 -6.17 14.13 3.33
N GLN A 41 -6.21 14.34 2.01
CA GLN A 41 -7.18 13.71 1.10
C GLN A 41 -7.08 12.18 1.15
N ILE A 42 -5.88 11.62 1.03
CA ILE A 42 -5.66 10.17 1.10
C ILE A 42 -6.07 9.59 2.45
N ILE A 43 -5.75 10.28 3.56
CA ILE A 43 -6.17 9.83 4.90
C ILE A 43 -7.70 9.83 5.01
N GLN A 44 -8.38 10.82 4.45
CA GLN A 44 -9.84 10.87 4.44
C GLN A 44 -10.43 9.73 3.60
N GLU A 45 -9.90 9.48 2.41
CA GLU A 45 -10.34 8.38 1.55
C GLU A 45 -10.14 7.02 2.22
N ILE A 46 -8.98 6.77 2.83
CA ILE A 46 -8.71 5.51 3.54
C ILE A 46 -9.71 5.32 4.68
N LYS A 47 -10.00 6.37 5.46
CA LYS A 47 -11.00 6.32 6.55
C LYS A 47 -12.42 6.04 6.07
N GLN A 48 -12.75 6.36 4.82
CA GLN A 48 -14.06 6.13 4.22
C GLN A 48 -14.13 4.81 3.43
N SER A 49 -13.04 4.07 3.35
CA SER A 49 -12.93 2.81 2.60
C SER A 49 -13.09 1.59 3.50
N ASN A 50 -13.09 0.40 2.89
CA ASN A 50 -13.06 -0.89 3.59
C ASN A 50 -11.66 -1.25 4.16
N CYS A 51 -10.77 -0.27 4.33
CA CYS A 51 -9.46 -0.51 4.91
C CYS A 51 -9.59 -0.97 6.37
N VAL A 52 -8.98 -2.11 6.69
CA VAL A 52 -9.06 -2.72 8.03
C VAL A 52 -8.26 -1.90 9.05
N GLN A 53 -7.05 -1.49 8.67
CA GLN A 53 -6.17 -0.71 9.52
C GLN A 53 -5.15 0.02 8.66
N PHE A 54 -4.79 1.24 9.04
CA PHE A 54 -3.70 1.96 8.38
C PHE A 54 -2.82 2.71 9.37
N LYS A 55 -1.63 3.07 8.93
CA LYS A 55 -0.75 3.99 9.63
C LYS A 55 0.12 4.76 8.65
N VAL A 56 0.51 5.95 9.08
CA VAL A 56 1.38 6.86 8.32
C VAL A 56 2.57 7.27 9.17
N THR A 57 3.71 7.55 8.56
CA THR A 57 4.88 8.11 9.24
C THR A 57 5.72 8.95 8.28
N GLY A 58 6.48 9.90 8.82
CA GLY A 58 7.41 10.74 8.07
C GLY A 58 8.82 10.66 8.64
N ASN A 59 9.82 11.02 7.84
CA ASN A 59 11.17 11.25 8.34
C ASN A 59 11.30 12.62 9.00
N TRP A 60 12.23 12.75 9.94
CA TRP A 60 12.54 14.01 10.65
C TRP A 60 12.87 15.17 9.70
N ASN A 61 13.47 14.84 8.55
CA ASN A 61 13.86 15.82 7.55
C ASN A 61 12.70 16.26 6.64
N LEU A 62 11.46 15.79 6.85
CA LEU A 62 10.29 16.17 6.05
C LEU A 62 10.52 16.06 4.54
N LYS A 63 11.23 15.01 4.09
CA LYS A 63 11.35 14.67 2.65
C LYS A 63 10.69 13.37 2.26
N VAL A 64 10.54 12.45 3.20
CA VAL A 64 10.05 11.10 2.91
C VAL A 64 8.92 10.75 3.86
N TRP A 65 7.83 10.22 3.29
CA TRP A 65 6.67 9.73 4.01
C TRP A 65 6.35 8.32 3.59
N TYR A 66 5.73 7.60 4.51
CA TYR A 66 5.34 6.23 4.34
C TYR A 66 3.88 6.04 4.76
N THR A 67 3.16 5.25 3.99
CA THR A 67 1.82 4.78 4.31
C THR A 67 1.81 3.26 4.31
N MET A 68 1.08 2.69 5.25
CA MET A 68 0.81 1.26 5.34
C MET A 68 -0.68 1.06 5.56
N SER A 69 -1.31 0.20 4.76
CA SER A 69 -2.75 -0.09 4.85
C SER A 69 -3.00 -1.59 4.73
N LEU A 70 -3.89 -2.13 5.58
CA LEU A 70 -4.33 -3.51 5.63
C LEU A 70 -5.69 -3.64 4.97
N TRP A 71 -5.85 -4.67 4.14
CA TRP A 71 -7.04 -4.92 3.36
C TRP A 71 -7.45 -6.38 3.50
N GLN A 72 -8.77 -6.60 3.65
CA GLN A 72 -9.32 -7.94 3.79
C GLN A 72 -9.14 -8.76 2.50
N SER A 73 -9.20 -8.09 1.34
CA SER A 73 -9.06 -8.71 0.02
C SER A 73 -8.29 -7.81 -0.96
N GLU A 74 -7.81 -8.41 -2.05
CA GLU A 74 -7.25 -7.64 -3.18
C GLU A 74 -8.31 -6.75 -3.83
N GLN A 75 -9.55 -7.20 -3.85
CA GLN A 75 -10.64 -6.45 -4.45
C GLN A 75 -10.88 -5.13 -3.70
N ASP A 76 -10.92 -5.15 -2.36
CA ASP A 76 -11.08 -3.93 -1.55
C ASP A 76 -9.97 -2.91 -1.82
N LEU A 77 -8.72 -3.39 -1.92
CA LEU A 77 -7.57 -2.55 -2.26
C LEU A 77 -7.68 -1.96 -3.68
N LEU A 78 -8.11 -2.77 -4.65
CA LEU A 78 -8.26 -2.32 -6.03
C LEU A 78 -9.42 -1.32 -6.18
N ASP A 79 -10.52 -1.52 -5.46
CA ASP A 79 -11.65 -0.58 -5.45
C ASP A 79 -11.25 0.76 -4.85
N PHE A 80 -10.46 0.74 -3.78
CA PHE A 80 -9.82 1.95 -3.25
C PHE A 80 -8.95 2.66 -4.30
N TYR A 81 -8.05 1.93 -4.98
CA TYR A 81 -7.17 2.52 -6.00
C TYR A 81 -7.90 3.02 -7.25
N ARG A 82 -9.01 2.38 -7.61
CA ARG A 82 -9.80 2.73 -8.80
C ARG A 82 -10.83 3.83 -8.51
N ASN A 83 -11.04 4.20 -7.25
CA ASN A 83 -11.87 5.33 -6.87
C ASN A 83 -11.38 6.59 -7.60
N GLY A 84 -12.31 7.32 -8.24
CA GLY A 84 -12.00 8.53 -9.00
C GLY A 84 -11.25 9.57 -8.17
N THR A 85 -11.60 9.71 -6.89
CA THR A 85 -10.94 10.65 -5.97
C THR A 85 -9.47 10.29 -5.78
N HIS A 86 -9.20 9.00 -5.53
CA HIS A 86 -7.84 8.49 -5.38
C HIS A 86 -7.02 8.73 -6.64
N ARG A 87 -7.58 8.43 -7.81
CA ARG A 87 -6.92 8.65 -9.10
C ARG A 87 -6.53 10.11 -9.31
N GLU A 88 -7.40 11.06 -8.98
CA GLU A 88 -7.08 12.49 -9.07
C GLU A 88 -6.03 12.91 -8.04
N ALA A 89 -6.06 12.36 -6.83
CA ALA A 89 -5.00 12.57 -5.84
C ALA A 89 -3.65 12.07 -6.39
N MET A 90 -3.61 10.89 -7.01
CA MET A 90 -2.38 10.34 -7.59
C MET A 90 -1.83 11.16 -8.75
N LYS A 91 -2.69 11.85 -9.53
CA LYS A 91 -2.22 12.83 -10.53
C LYS A 91 -1.52 14.02 -9.85
N GLN A 92 -2.08 14.54 -8.76
CA GLN A 92 -1.45 15.62 -7.99
C GLN A 92 -0.10 15.19 -7.42
N ALA A 93 0.05 13.92 -7.03
CA ALA A 93 1.30 13.39 -6.51
C ALA A 93 2.49 13.61 -7.43
N THR A 94 2.29 13.46 -8.75
CA THR A 94 3.35 13.63 -9.76
C THR A 94 4.03 15.00 -9.72
N PHE A 95 3.31 16.04 -9.27
CA PHE A 95 3.80 17.43 -9.22
C PHE A 95 4.77 17.68 -8.06
N PHE A 96 4.57 17.02 -6.92
CA PHE A 96 5.37 17.24 -5.72
C PHE A 96 6.35 16.10 -5.42
N SER A 97 6.07 14.87 -5.86
CA SER A 97 6.92 13.72 -5.60
C SER A 97 8.06 13.62 -6.60
N GLN A 98 9.27 13.35 -6.12
CA GLN A 98 10.41 12.94 -6.94
C GLN A 98 10.30 11.45 -7.25
N ASN A 99 10.10 10.66 -6.20
CA ASN A 99 9.94 9.21 -6.28
C ASN A 99 8.71 8.80 -5.49
N MET A 100 7.99 7.82 -6.01
CA MET A 100 6.92 7.16 -5.30
C MET A 100 6.99 5.68 -5.61
N HIS A 101 7.01 4.87 -4.56
CA HIS A 101 7.18 3.43 -4.66
C HIS A 101 6.13 2.74 -3.81
N THR A 102 5.46 1.75 -4.39
CA THR A 102 4.44 0.96 -3.71
C THR A 102 4.73 -0.52 -3.90
N THR A 103 4.60 -1.28 -2.82
CA THR A 103 4.69 -2.75 -2.85
C THR A 103 3.61 -3.35 -1.96
N ARG A 104 3.26 -4.61 -2.22
CA ARG A 104 2.22 -5.34 -1.50
C ARG A 104 2.82 -6.60 -0.94
N ILE A 105 2.41 -6.97 0.27
CA ILE A 105 2.76 -8.23 0.91
C ILE A 105 1.50 -8.88 1.47
N GLU A 106 1.50 -10.21 1.53
CA GLU A 106 0.48 -10.95 2.28
C GLU A 106 0.82 -10.89 3.78
N SER A 107 -0.12 -10.43 4.60
CA SER A 107 0.01 -10.45 6.05
C SER A 107 -1.34 -10.23 6.72
N ALA A 108 -1.63 -10.99 7.77
CA ALA A 108 -2.85 -10.84 8.57
C ALA A 108 -2.90 -9.54 9.40
N GLN A 109 -1.78 -8.82 9.51
CA GLN A 109 -1.68 -7.61 10.32
C GLN A 109 -0.64 -6.64 9.78
N LEU A 110 -0.67 -5.40 10.26
CA LEU A 110 0.36 -4.42 9.93
C LEU A 110 1.72 -4.80 10.50
N ILE A 111 2.72 -4.91 9.64
CA ILE A 111 4.10 -5.16 10.06
C ILE A 111 4.75 -3.94 10.72
N SER A 112 5.88 -4.11 11.40
CA SER A 112 6.63 -2.98 11.97
C SER A 112 7.14 -2.02 10.89
N TRP A 113 7.31 -0.74 11.22
CA TRP A 113 7.89 0.23 10.27
C TRP A 113 9.31 -0.14 9.84
N LYS A 114 10.10 -0.76 10.73
CA LYS A 114 11.44 -1.26 10.41
C LYS A 114 11.38 -2.31 9.30
N ALA A 115 10.48 -3.28 9.41
CA ALA A 115 10.27 -4.30 8.39
C ALA A 115 9.75 -3.70 7.09
N ALA A 116 8.75 -2.82 7.16
CA ALA A 116 8.15 -2.19 5.97
C ALA A 116 9.13 -1.36 5.16
N LYS A 117 9.95 -0.54 5.82
CA LYS A 117 10.99 0.26 5.16
C LYS A 117 12.03 -0.65 4.49
N LYS A 118 12.40 -1.77 5.10
CA LYS A 118 13.28 -2.79 4.49
C LYS A 118 12.64 -3.40 3.24
N THR A 119 11.36 -3.79 3.30
CA THR A 119 10.63 -4.33 2.14
C THR A 119 10.56 -3.33 0.99
N LEU A 120 10.26 -2.06 1.27
CA LEU A 120 10.24 -1.00 0.27
C LEU A 120 11.62 -0.79 -0.38
N GLN A 121 12.69 -0.74 0.40
CA GLN A 121 14.05 -0.61 -0.13
C GLN A 121 14.45 -1.82 -1.00
N SER A 122 14.15 -3.04 -0.57
CA SER A 122 14.48 -4.24 -1.34
C SER A 122 13.76 -4.29 -2.68
N THR A 123 12.50 -3.84 -2.73
CA THR A 123 11.69 -3.85 -3.96
C THR A 123 11.98 -2.65 -4.87
N GLU A 124 12.40 -1.51 -4.33
CA GLU A 124 12.83 -0.34 -5.09
C GLU A 124 14.14 -0.61 -5.86
N ASN A 125 15.03 -1.42 -5.28
CA ASN A 125 16.31 -1.79 -5.88
C ASN A 125 16.24 -2.97 -6.88
N GLN A 126 15.06 -3.59 -7.08
CA GLN A 126 14.92 -4.64 -8.08
C GLN A 126 14.94 -4.04 -9.49
N PRO A 127 15.68 -4.62 -10.45
CA PRO A 127 15.63 -4.17 -11.84
C PRO A 127 14.20 -4.31 -12.35
N LYS A 128 13.66 -3.22 -12.92
CA LYS A 128 12.35 -3.22 -13.56
C LYS A 128 12.38 -4.21 -14.72
N ASN A 129 11.89 -5.42 -14.49
CA ASN A 129 11.78 -6.44 -15.52
C ASN A 129 10.53 -6.11 -16.34
N TYR A 130 10.72 -5.36 -17.44
CA TYR A 130 9.66 -5.06 -18.39
C TYR A 130 9.33 -6.31 -19.20
N LYS A 131 8.70 -7.30 -18.57
CA LYS A 131 8.03 -8.39 -19.28
C LYS A 131 6.56 -8.43 -18.85
N ASN A 132 5.73 -8.33 -19.88
CA ASN A 132 4.28 -8.58 -19.93
C ASN A 132 3.38 -7.37 -19.62
N LYS A 133 3.17 -6.53 -20.64
CA LYS A 133 1.82 -6.07 -20.96
C LYS A 133 1.25 -7.08 -21.97
N GLN A 134 0.25 -7.85 -21.53
CA GLN A 134 -0.72 -8.45 -22.44
C GLN A 134 -1.61 -7.34 -23.01
#